data_AF-A0ABD3DQ18-F1
#
_entry.id   AF-A0ABD3DQ18-F1
#
_cell.length_a   1.000
_cell.length_b   1.000
_cell.length_c   1.000
_cell.angle_alpha   90.00
_cell.angle_beta   90.00
_cell.angle_gamma   90.00
#
_symmetry.space_group_name_H-M   'P 1'
#
loop_
_entity.id
_entity.type
_entity.pdbx_description
1 polymer ?
#
loop_
_entity_poly.entity_id
_entity_poly.type
_entity_poly.pdbx_seq_one_letter_code
_entity_poly.pdbx_strand_id
1 'polypeptide(L)'
;MSPLTQSNPSPIPNPTGLPRSKSARNRPPPFSDENHMPEINRSKNHHQRVKQQNGEPGSAFGRLIRAVFRKPKKRRVNGCDEEANDAVFKRLLGFCNSIGYGILQLNNGLARTPQMGDVVSNVEAEKSFNFSNVVLLLLSPSEIMQYWRAEKAKEKVELMPQELNKSQIRVEELTNDLLEEKELTKSIRIDLEKYENVIDKFYHIRQCSLSSFTDASLEEKCECLMHNSDEMWRFQNDEDTSTSNYIIQNSLEAEIVNLREGVVNLQNKLQVILAAKNIKERILALQHNHSQYKINITDLLGEGYSELKSLNDAVLEKMRQLETMYL
;
A
#
# COMPACT_ATOMS: atom_id res chain seq x y z
N MET A 1 41.08 6.55 -77.41
CA MET A 1 40.24 7.14 -78.46
C MET A 1 38.79 6.97 -78.06
N SER A 2 38.06 8.08 -78.07
CA SER A 2 36.60 8.27 -78.04
C SER A 2 35.79 7.95 -76.76
N PRO A 3 34.74 8.77 -76.49
CA PRO A 3 34.09 8.90 -75.17
C PRO A 3 32.70 8.24 -75.12
N LEU A 4 32.20 7.96 -73.92
CA LEU A 4 30.83 7.48 -73.70
C LEU A 4 29.95 8.58 -73.13
N THR A 5 28.81 8.71 -73.81
CA THR A 5 27.73 9.69 -73.75
C THR A 5 26.83 9.56 -72.52
N GLN A 6 26.35 10.73 -72.06
CA GLN A 6 25.27 10.91 -71.10
C GLN A 6 23.93 10.40 -71.65
N SER A 7 23.16 9.70 -70.82
CA SER A 7 21.77 9.30 -71.07
C SER A 7 20.82 10.07 -70.14
N ASN A 8 19.95 10.89 -70.71
CA ASN A 8 18.80 11.49 -70.03
C ASN A 8 17.68 10.47 -69.81
N PRO A 9 16.95 10.49 -68.68
CA PRO A 9 15.66 9.83 -68.56
C PRO A 9 14.48 10.80 -68.77
N SER A 10 13.46 10.26 -69.43
CA SER A 10 12.19 10.88 -69.86
C SER A 10 11.24 11.28 -68.72
N PRO A 11 10.24 12.15 -68.97
CA PRO A 11 9.32 12.65 -67.95
C PRO A 11 8.15 11.70 -67.67
N ILE A 12 7.77 11.60 -66.38
CA ILE A 12 6.64 10.82 -65.86
C ILE A 12 5.37 11.70 -65.82
N PRO A 13 4.18 11.17 -66.21
CA PRO A 13 2.96 11.97 -66.33
C PRO A 13 2.21 12.16 -65.00
N ASN A 14 1.54 13.32 -64.88
CA ASN A 14 0.62 13.68 -63.79
C ASN A 14 -0.66 12.84 -63.80
N PRO A 15 -1.19 12.43 -62.63
CA PRO A 15 -2.57 12.00 -62.49
C PRO A 15 -3.46 13.12 -61.93
N THR A 16 -4.45 13.49 -62.73
CA THR A 16 -5.53 14.43 -62.43
C THR A 16 -6.64 13.76 -61.62
N GLY A 17 -7.03 14.39 -60.50
CA GLY A 17 -8.43 14.61 -60.11
C GLY A 17 -9.18 13.50 -59.36
N LEU A 18 -9.67 13.83 -58.15
CA LEU A 18 -11.01 13.53 -57.59
C LEU A 18 -11.14 14.13 -56.16
N PRO A 19 -12.35 14.29 -55.58
CA PRO A 19 -13.02 15.59 -55.47
C PRO A 19 -13.02 16.22 -54.05
N ARG A 20 -13.32 17.53 -54.05
CA ARG A 20 -13.58 18.39 -52.88
C ARG A 20 -14.74 17.89 -52.00
N SER A 21 -14.45 17.66 -50.72
CA SER A 21 -15.43 17.60 -49.63
C SER A 21 -15.49 18.95 -48.89
N LYS A 22 -16.68 19.50 -48.73
CA LYS A 22 -16.97 20.75 -48.00
C LYS A 22 -17.19 20.46 -46.51
N SER A 23 -16.96 21.49 -45.68
CA SER A 23 -17.56 21.72 -44.34
C SER A 23 -16.94 20.90 -43.19
N ALA A 24 -16.64 21.42 -41.99
CA ALA A 24 -17.09 22.64 -41.33
C ALA A 24 -15.98 23.20 -40.41
N ARG A 25 -15.91 24.53 -40.30
CA ARG A 25 -15.14 25.25 -39.27
C ARG A 25 -15.84 25.08 -37.92
N ASN A 26 -15.19 24.45 -36.96
CA ASN A 26 -15.51 24.64 -35.54
C ASN A 26 -14.44 25.54 -34.94
N ARG A 27 -14.81 26.82 -34.78
CA ARG A 27 -14.08 27.82 -34.01
C ARG A 27 -14.74 27.86 -32.63
N PRO A 28 -14.06 27.62 -31.51
CA PRO A 28 -14.64 27.84 -30.20
C PRO A 28 -14.56 29.34 -29.84
N PRO A 29 -15.65 29.96 -29.33
CA PRO A 29 -15.60 31.29 -28.73
C PRO A 29 -15.29 31.20 -27.21
N PRO A 30 -15.03 32.34 -26.55
CA PRO A 30 -14.22 32.44 -25.36
C PRO A 30 -15.02 32.39 -24.04
N PHE A 31 -14.25 32.24 -22.95
CA PHE A 31 -14.55 32.44 -21.53
C PHE A 31 -15.95 32.92 -21.11
N SER A 32 -16.51 32.20 -20.14
CA SER A 32 -17.45 32.75 -19.15
C SER A 32 -17.07 32.20 -17.78
N ASP A 33 -16.56 33.09 -16.93
CA ASP A 33 -16.64 33.00 -15.47
C ASP A 33 -18.12 32.99 -15.06
N GLU A 34 -18.53 32.02 -14.24
CA GLU A 34 -19.48 32.21 -13.13
C GLU A 34 -19.76 30.88 -12.41
N ASN A 35 -19.29 30.80 -11.16
CA ASN A 35 -19.97 30.29 -9.97
C ASN A 35 -20.93 29.08 -10.13
N HIS A 36 -20.53 27.91 -9.61
CA HIS A 36 -21.34 27.19 -8.61
C HIS A 36 -20.54 26.08 -7.91
N MET A 37 -20.18 26.34 -6.66
CA MET A 37 -19.83 25.31 -5.67
C MET A 37 -21.10 24.53 -5.30
N PRO A 38 -21.11 23.19 -5.35
CA PRO A 38 -22.23 22.45 -4.80
C PRO A 38 -22.12 22.43 -3.27
N GLU A 39 -23.11 23.06 -2.61
CA GLU A 39 -23.44 22.84 -1.20
C GLU A 39 -23.71 21.34 -0.98
N ILE A 40 -22.77 20.62 -0.39
CA ILE A 40 -23.02 19.31 0.20
C ILE A 40 -23.55 19.55 1.62
N ASN A 41 -24.87 19.63 1.73
CA ASN A 41 -25.55 19.55 3.01
C ASN A 41 -26.48 18.33 3.02
N ARG A 42 -26.38 17.57 4.13
CA ARG A 42 -27.29 16.52 4.62
C ARG A 42 -27.10 15.11 4.07
N SER A 43 -26.34 14.32 4.83
CA SER A 43 -26.81 13.09 5.49
C SER A 43 -25.62 12.53 6.25
N LYS A 44 -25.57 12.54 7.58
CA LYS A 44 -26.08 11.42 8.39
C LYS A 44 -26.21 11.88 9.84
N ASN A 45 -27.40 12.35 10.18
CA ASN A 45 -27.89 12.33 11.55
C ASN A 45 -28.37 10.89 11.86
N HIS A 46 -27.43 9.98 12.13
CA HIS A 46 -27.74 8.67 12.68
C HIS A 46 -26.50 8.03 13.30
N HIS A 47 -25.93 8.66 14.34
CA HIS A 47 -25.07 7.99 15.33
C HIS A 47 -25.22 8.63 16.72
N GLN A 48 -26.43 9.10 17.02
CA GLN A 48 -26.82 9.57 18.35
C GLN A 48 -27.90 8.66 18.94
N ARG A 49 -27.68 7.34 18.89
CA ARG A 49 -28.47 6.37 19.69
C ARG A 49 -27.86 4.97 19.77
N VAL A 50 -26.53 4.82 19.88
CA VAL A 50 -25.91 3.55 20.32
C VAL A 50 -24.65 3.85 21.14
N LYS A 51 -24.82 4.52 22.28
CA LYS A 51 -23.86 4.52 23.40
C LYS A 51 -24.62 4.51 24.72
N GLN A 52 -25.58 3.60 24.81
CA GLN A 52 -26.10 3.05 26.05
C GLN A 52 -26.25 1.56 25.77
N GLN A 53 -25.80 0.72 26.70
CA GLN A 53 -25.66 -0.73 26.56
C GLN A 53 -24.33 -1.13 25.89
N ASN A 54 -23.24 -0.96 26.64
CA ASN A 54 -22.11 -1.89 26.75
C ASN A 54 -21.15 -1.32 27.79
N GLY A 55 -21.69 -1.03 28.97
CA GLY A 55 -20.90 -0.94 30.19
C GLY A 55 -21.27 -2.18 30.96
N GLU A 56 -20.33 -3.11 31.13
CA GLU A 56 -20.46 -4.09 32.20
C GLU A 56 -20.88 -3.35 33.48
N PRO A 57 -21.79 -3.91 34.29
CA PRO A 57 -22.14 -3.30 35.55
C PRO A 57 -20.90 -3.40 36.45
N GLY A 58 -20.00 -2.39 36.34
CA GLY A 58 -18.96 -2.18 37.32
C GLY A 58 -19.62 -2.29 38.68
N SER A 59 -19.10 -3.19 39.51
CA SER A 59 -19.77 -3.68 40.72
C SER A 59 -20.37 -2.50 41.51
N ALA A 60 -21.47 -2.72 42.22
CA ALA A 60 -22.07 -1.68 43.06
C ALA A 60 -21.01 -1.00 43.97
N PHE A 61 -19.99 -1.76 44.39
CA PHE A 61 -18.77 -1.28 45.05
C PHE A 61 -17.95 -0.30 44.19
N GLY A 62 -17.61 -0.63 42.94
CA GLY A 62 -16.91 0.28 42.04
C GLY A 62 -17.70 1.56 41.70
N ARG A 63 -19.04 1.53 41.79
CA ARG A 63 -19.88 2.73 41.71
C ARG A 63 -19.85 3.56 42.99
N LEU A 64 -19.87 2.92 44.17
CA LEU A 64 -19.76 3.58 45.47
C LEU A 64 -18.40 4.26 45.64
N ILE A 65 -17.31 3.58 45.32
CA ILE A 65 -15.95 4.16 45.33
C ILE A 65 -15.89 5.35 44.35
N ARG A 66 -16.43 5.23 43.13
CA ARG A 66 -16.49 6.38 42.21
C ARG A 66 -17.31 7.56 42.72
N ALA A 67 -18.39 7.32 43.46
CA ALA A 67 -19.22 8.37 44.04
C ALA A 67 -18.54 9.07 45.22
N VAL A 68 -17.90 8.31 46.11
CA VAL A 68 -17.20 8.83 47.30
C VAL A 68 -15.91 9.56 46.93
N PHE A 69 -15.17 9.06 45.93
CA PHE A 69 -13.90 9.64 45.47
C PHE A 69 -14.05 10.56 44.25
N ARG A 70 -15.28 10.92 43.86
CA ARG A 70 -15.50 11.93 42.81
C ARG A 70 -14.95 13.25 43.33
N LYS A 71 -13.81 13.71 42.78
CA LYS A 71 -13.19 15.00 43.15
C LYS A 71 -14.29 16.08 43.15
N PRO A 72 -14.48 16.86 44.23
CA PRO A 72 -15.33 18.04 44.14
C PRO A 72 -14.74 18.92 43.04
N LYS A 73 -15.59 19.40 42.11
CA LYS A 73 -15.16 20.35 41.08
C LYS A 73 -14.46 21.52 41.76
N LYS A 74 -13.13 21.59 41.68
CA LYS A 74 -12.40 22.81 42.01
C LYS A 74 -11.39 23.17 40.93
N ARG A 75 -11.38 24.48 40.71
CA ARG A 75 -10.59 25.26 39.77
C ARG A 75 -9.11 24.88 39.85
N ARG A 76 -8.47 24.89 38.68
CA ARG A 76 -7.03 24.70 38.49
C ARG A 76 -6.25 25.51 39.51
N VAL A 77 -5.52 24.81 40.38
CA VAL A 77 -4.31 25.32 41.02
C VAL A 77 -3.28 24.19 40.89
N ASN A 78 -2.16 24.52 40.26
CA ASN A 78 -1.06 23.60 40.01
C ASN A 78 -0.32 23.31 41.32
N GLY A 79 0.03 22.04 41.54
CA GLY A 79 0.94 21.61 42.60
C GLY A 79 0.26 20.76 43.69
N CYS A 80 0.81 19.57 43.91
CA CYS A 80 0.54 18.63 45.00
C CYS A 80 -0.82 17.92 44.98
N ASP A 81 -1.00 16.97 44.03
CA ASP A 81 -2.09 15.99 44.09
C ASP A 81 -2.00 15.08 45.33
N GLU A 82 -0.84 14.94 45.98
CA GLU A 82 -0.68 14.07 47.17
C GLU A 82 -1.34 14.62 48.44
N GLU A 83 -1.27 15.93 48.72
CA GLU A 83 -1.89 16.53 49.93
C GLU A 83 -3.42 16.52 49.87
N ALA A 84 -4.01 16.70 48.68
CA ALA A 84 -5.45 16.61 48.49
C ALA A 84 -5.96 15.17 48.71
N ASN A 85 -5.13 14.17 48.42
CA ASN A 85 -5.48 12.76 48.60
C ASN A 85 -5.43 12.35 50.09
N ASP A 86 -4.49 12.88 50.88
CA ASP A 86 -4.42 12.64 52.35
C ASP A 86 -5.63 13.24 53.08
N ALA A 87 -6.09 14.44 52.67
CA ALA A 87 -7.28 15.07 53.26
C ALA A 87 -8.58 14.33 52.94
N VAL A 88 -8.72 13.80 51.73
CA VAL A 88 -9.87 12.95 51.33
C VAL A 88 -9.82 11.61 52.06
N PHE A 89 -8.63 11.02 52.22
CA PHE A 89 -8.43 9.80 52.96
C PHE A 89 -8.77 9.94 54.45
N LYS A 90 -8.34 11.02 55.11
CA LYS A 90 -8.72 11.34 56.50
C LYS A 90 -10.22 11.51 56.68
N ARG A 91 -10.91 12.13 55.72
CA ARG A 91 -12.38 12.23 55.72
C ARG A 91 -13.06 10.87 55.55
N LEU A 92 -12.50 10.00 54.71
CA LEU A 92 -13.01 8.66 54.49
C LEU A 92 -12.85 7.78 55.74
N LEU A 93 -11.68 7.83 56.37
CA LEU A 93 -11.41 7.12 57.62
C LEU A 93 -12.36 7.60 58.73
N GLY A 94 -12.61 8.91 58.83
CA GLY A 94 -13.59 9.47 59.75
C GLY A 94 -15.02 9.00 59.48
N PHE A 95 -15.43 8.90 58.22
CA PHE A 95 -16.74 8.40 57.82
C PHE A 95 -16.90 6.90 58.10
N CYS A 96 -15.90 6.08 57.78
CA CYS A 96 -15.89 4.65 58.06
C CYS A 96 -15.91 4.37 59.57
N ASN A 97 -15.15 5.14 60.37
CA ASN A 97 -15.22 5.06 61.83
C ASN A 97 -16.60 5.45 62.35
N SER A 98 -17.22 6.52 61.81
CA SER A 98 -18.57 6.94 62.19
C SER A 98 -19.64 5.90 61.84
N ILE A 99 -19.53 5.21 60.72
CA ILE A 99 -20.44 4.12 60.34
C ILE A 99 -20.21 2.89 61.21
N GLY A 100 -18.96 2.53 61.47
CA GLY A 100 -18.59 1.41 62.35
C GLY A 100 -19.18 1.58 63.75
N TYR A 101 -19.10 2.78 64.32
CA TYR A 101 -19.76 3.12 65.59
C TYR A 101 -21.29 3.08 65.50
N GLY A 102 -21.89 3.54 64.39
CA GLY A 102 -23.34 3.49 64.16
C GLY A 102 -23.90 2.06 64.09
N ILE A 103 -23.18 1.14 63.44
CA ILE A 103 -23.58 -0.27 63.33
C ILE A 103 -23.41 -1.02 64.68
N LEU A 104 -22.36 -0.69 65.45
CA LEU A 104 -22.19 -1.19 66.82
C LEU A 104 -23.33 -0.75 67.74
N GLN A 105 -23.86 0.46 67.58
CA GLN A 105 -25.02 0.94 68.32
C GLN A 105 -26.33 0.29 67.84
N LEU A 106 -26.50 0.03 66.54
CA LEU A 106 -27.66 -0.67 66.01
C LEU A 106 -27.70 -2.14 66.47
N ASN A 107 -26.57 -2.85 66.49
CA ASN A 107 -26.51 -4.24 66.97
C ASN A 107 -26.80 -4.37 68.49
N ASN A 108 -26.54 -3.34 69.28
CA ASN A 108 -26.88 -3.31 70.71
C ASN A 108 -28.34 -2.87 70.98
N GLY A 109 -29.05 -2.31 69.98
CA GLY A 109 -30.43 -1.83 70.08
C GLY A 109 -31.50 -2.67 69.37
N LEU A 110 -31.11 -3.65 68.55
CA LEU A 110 -32.02 -4.42 67.68
C LEU A 110 -32.59 -5.70 68.34
N ALA A 111 -33.07 -5.58 69.58
CA ALA A 111 -33.90 -6.60 70.24
C ALA A 111 -35.33 -6.05 70.43
N ARG A 112 -36.08 -5.89 69.33
CA ARG A 112 -37.56 -5.78 69.32
C ARG A 112 -38.10 -5.91 67.88
N THR A 113 -38.91 -6.95 67.71
CA THR A 113 -39.78 -7.45 66.60
C THR A 113 -40.02 -6.61 65.33
N PRO A 114 -40.08 -7.25 64.12
CA PRO A 114 -40.38 -6.60 62.84
C PRO A 114 -41.86 -6.71 62.41
N GLN A 115 -42.34 -5.72 61.65
CA GLN A 115 -43.51 -5.87 60.75
C GLN A 115 -43.10 -5.58 59.29
N MET A 116 -43.74 -6.34 58.39
CA MET A 116 -43.29 -6.71 57.05
C MET A 116 -44.14 -6.01 55.99
N GLY A 117 -43.51 -5.37 54.99
CA GLY A 117 -44.24 -4.72 53.89
C GLY A 117 -43.37 -4.26 52.71
N ASP A 118 -42.27 -3.54 52.95
CA ASP A 118 -41.45 -2.92 51.88
C ASP A 118 -40.05 -3.53 51.73
N VAL A 119 -39.88 -4.77 52.15
CA VAL A 119 -38.55 -5.30 52.48
C VAL A 119 -37.84 -5.98 51.30
N VAL A 120 -38.50 -6.37 50.20
CA VAL A 120 -37.84 -7.25 49.20
C VAL A 120 -37.00 -6.51 48.15
N SER A 121 -37.42 -5.34 47.65
CA SER A 121 -36.56 -4.52 46.74
C SER A 121 -35.51 -3.72 47.51
N ASN A 122 -35.81 -3.36 48.76
CA ASN A 122 -34.84 -2.73 49.64
C ASN A 122 -33.76 -3.74 50.07
N VAL A 123 -34.10 -5.00 50.38
CA VAL A 123 -33.13 -6.00 50.83
C VAL A 123 -32.05 -6.32 49.79
N GLU A 124 -32.31 -6.24 48.49
CA GLU A 124 -31.28 -6.57 47.48
C GLU A 124 -30.32 -5.39 47.23
N ALA A 125 -30.85 -4.15 47.24
CA ALA A 125 -30.04 -2.94 47.25
C ALA A 125 -29.26 -2.78 48.55
N GLU A 126 -29.86 -3.14 49.69
CA GLU A 126 -29.28 -3.09 51.02
C GLU A 126 -28.27 -4.25 51.23
N LYS A 127 -28.49 -5.45 50.68
CA LYS A 127 -27.49 -6.54 50.65
C LYS A 127 -26.26 -6.17 49.83
N SER A 128 -26.42 -5.58 48.64
CA SER A 128 -25.27 -5.17 47.81
C SER A 128 -24.52 -3.96 48.39
N PHE A 129 -25.23 -3.04 49.03
CA PHE A 129 -24.66 -1.93 49.79
C PHE A 129 -23.92 -2.42 51.06
N ASN A 130 -24.50 -3.39 51.77
CA ASN A 130 -23.88 -4.00 52.94
C ASN A 130 -22.66 -4.85 52.57
N PHE A 131 -22.68 -5.62 51.48
CA PHE A 131 -21.53 -6.39 51.02
C PHE A 131 -20.35 -5.48 50.65
N SER A 132 -20.65 -4.36 49.99
CA SER A 132 -19.68 -3.33 49.63
C SER A 132 -19.05 -2.68 50.87
N ASN A 133 -19.86 -2.35 51.87
CA ASN A 133 -19.39 -1.76 53.12
C ASN A 133 -18.65 -2.77 54.01
N VAL A 134 -19.08 -4.03 54.05
CA VAL A 134 -18.43 -5.12 54.79
C VAL A 134 -17.04 -5.43 54.21
N VAL A 135 -16.89 -5.47 52.88
CA VAL A 135 -15.58 -5.64 52.25
C VAL A 135 -14.67 -4.44 52.54
N LEU A 136 -15.20 -3.21 52.58
CA LEU A 136 -14.42 -2.03 52.96
C LEU A 136 -14.01 -2.03 54.45
N LEU A 137 -14.83 -2.63 55.33
CA LEU A 137 -14.55 -2.76 56.77
C LEU A 137 -13.54 -3.88 57.08
N LEU A 138 -13.39 -4.87 56.21
CA LEU A 138 -12.45 -6.00 56.38
C LEU A 138 -11.05 -5.72 55.82
N LEU A 139 -10.90 -4.68 54.99
CA LEU A 139 -9.62 -4.32 54.40
C LEU A 139 -8.91 -3.26 55.23
N SER A 140 -7.61 -3.44 55.43
CA SER A 140 -6.76 -2.42 56.01
C SER A 140 -6.71 -1.18 55.10
N PRO A 141 -6.42 0.01 55.65
CA PRO A 141 -6.30 1.22 54.85
C PRO A 141 -5.24 1.12 53.72
N SER A 142 -4.22 0.28 53.92
CA SER A 142 -3.19 -0.01 52.92
C SER A 142 -3.74 -0.80 51.73
N GLU A 143 -4.62 -1.76 51.98
CA GLU A 143 -5.24 -2.61 50.94
C GLU A 143 -6.27 -1.83 50.12
N ILE A 144 -7.06 -0.98 50.78
CA ILE A 144 -8.01 -0.07 50.11
C ILE A 144 -7.27 0.87 49.15
N MET A 145 -6.11 1.39 49.57
CA MET A 145 -5.28 2.27 48.75
C MET A 145 -4.70 1.55 47.53
N GLN A 146 -4.22 0.31 47.69
CA GLN A 146 -3.74 -0.49 46.56
C GLN A 146 -4.85 -0.83 45.56
N TYR A 147 -6.02 -1.20 46.06
CA TYR A 147 -7.20 -1.44 45.23
C TYR A 147 -7.59 -0.19 44.42
N TRP A 148 -7.63 0.98 45.05
CA TRP A 148 -7.93 2.23 44.34
C TRP A 148 -6.89 2.56 43.26
N ARG A 149 -5.59 2.38 43.56
CA ARG A 149 -4.53 2.57 42.56
C ARG A 149 -4.68 1.61 41.38
N ALA A 150 -5.00 0.34 41.65
CA ALA A 150 -5.23 -0.67 40.62
C ALA A 150 -6.44 -0.32 39.74
N GLU A 151 -7.56 0.09 40.36
CA GLU A 151 -8.77 0.48 39.63
C GLU A 151 -8.52 1.75 38.78
N LYS A 152 -7.72 2.69 39.29
CA LYS A 152 -7.33 3.88 38.53
C LYS A 152 -6.39 3.56 37.36
N ALA A 153 -5.48 2.60 37.54
CA ALA A 153 -4.64 2.11 36.46
C ALA A 153 -5.48 1.38 35.39
N LYS A 154 -6.47 0.58 35.81
CA LYS A 154 -7.39 -0.10 34.91
C LYS A 154 -8.21 0.88 34.05
N GLU A 155 -8.75 1.94 34.64
CA GLU A 155 -9.47 2.99 33.89
C GLU A 155 -8.60 3.62 32.79
N LYS A 156 -7.31 3.86 33.07
CA LYS A 156 -6.37 4.39 32.06
C LYS A 156 -6.12 3.39 30.92
N VAL A 157 -5.99 2.11 31.25
CA VAL A 157 -5.82 1.04 30.24
C VAL A 157 -7.06 0.90 29.38
N GLU A 158 -8.27 1.06 29.95
CA GLU A 158 -9.54 0.96 29.20
C GLU A 158 -9.76 2.15 28.25
N LEU A 159 -9.18 3.32 28.54
CA LEU A 159 -9.22 4.50 27.66
C LEU A 159 -8.17 4.47 26.54
N MET A 160 -7.07 3.72 26.72
CA MET A 160 -5.99 3.63 25.72
C MET A 160 -6.45 3.15 24.34
N PRO A 161 -7.32 2.13 24.18
CA PRO A 161 -7.80 1.70 22.86
C PRO A 161 -8.43 2.83 22.04
N GLN A 162 -9.12 3.76 22.69
CA GLN A 162 -9.73 4.89 21.99
C GLN A 162 -8.67 5.90 21.52
N GLU A 163 -7.65 6.18 22.34
CA GLU A 163 -6.54 7.05 21.97
C GLU A 163 -5.69 6.43 20.86
N LEU A 164 -5.40 5.12 20.97
CA LEU A 164 -4.73 4.35 19.94
C LEU A 164 -5.50 4.38 18.63
N ASN A 165 -6.82 4.16 18.65
CA ASN A 165 -7.64 4.22 17.44
C ASN A 165 -7.60 5.62 16.78
N LYS A 166 -7.63 6.70 17.57
CA LYS A 166 -7.47 8.07 17.01
C LYS A 166 -6.10 8.26 16.37
N SER A 167 -5.04 7.78 17.03
CA SER A 167 -3.69 7.87 16.48
C SER A 167 -3.53 7.03 15.21
N GLN A 168 -4.17 5.86 15.15
CA GLN A 168 -4.15 4.97 14.00
C GLN A 168 -4.84 5.61 12.78
N ILE A 169 -6.03 6.20 12.97
CA ILE A 169 -6.74 6.92 11.90
C ILE A 169 -5.86 8.05 11.35
N ARG A 170 -5.23 8.84 12.23
CA ARG A 170 -4.35 9.93 11.81
C ARG A 170 -3.12 9.45 11.06
N VAL A 171 -2.56 8.30 11.45
CA VAL A 171 -1.43 7.69 10.72
C VAL A 171 -1.86 7.24 9.33
N GLU A 172 -3.06 6.68 9.18
CA GLU A 172 -3.61 6.26 7.89
C GLU A 172 -3.86 7.46 6.96
N GLU A 173 -4.46 8.54 7.46
CA GLU A 173 -4.64 9.81 6.73
C GLU A 173 -3.30 10.36 6.24
N LEU A 174 -2.31 10.52 7.12
CA LEU A 174 -0.98 11.02 6.75
C LEU A 174 -0.24 10.09 5.78
N THR A 175 -0.50 8.79 5.84
CA THR A 175 0.09 7.81 4.91
C THR A 175 -0.49 7.98 3.51
N ASN A 176 -1.79 8.27 3.40
CA ASN A 176 -2.45 8.56 2.13
C ASN A 176 -1.96 9.90 1.54
N ASP A 177 -1.89 10.96 2.35
CA ASP A 177 -1.38 12.27 1.92
C ASP A 177 0.06 12.14 1.38
N LEU A 178 0.91 11.39 2.09
CA LEU A 178 2.29 11.13 1.65
C LEU A 178 2.36 10.35 0.33
N LEU A 179 1.40 9.46 0.07
CA LEU A 179 1.33 8.72 -1.18
C LEU A 179 0.95 9.65 -2.34
N GLU A 180 -0.05 10.51 -2.13
CA GLU A 180 -0.46 11.52 -3.13
C GLU A 180 0.68 12.49 -3.46
N GLU A 181 1.40 12.98 -2.44
CA GLU A 181 2.57 13.84 -2.62
C GLU A 181 3.69 13.15 -3.43
N LYS A 182 3.91 11.85 -3.20
CA LYS A 182 4.86 11.05 -3.98
C LYS A 182 4.47 10.94 -5.45
N GLU A 183 3.18 10.75 -5.75
CA GLU A 183 2.71 10.70 -7.14
C GLU A 183 2.84 12.07 -7.83
N LEU A 184 2.50 13.16 -7.14
CA LEU A 184 2.72 14.53 -7.65
C LEU A 184 4.20 14.81 -7.91
N THR A 185 5.08 14.40 -7.00
CA THR A 185 6.54 14.55 -7.17
C THR A 185 7.05 13.80 -8.40
N LYS A 186 6.54 12.58 -8.67
CA LYS A 186 6.88 11.84 -9.89
C LYS A 186 6.40 12.59 -11.14
N SER A 187 5.19 13.13 -11.13
CA SER A 187 4.65 13.92 -12.24
C SER A 187 5.51 15.15 -12.53
N ILE A 188 5.85 15.92 -11.50
CA ILE A 188 6.69 17.11 -11.63
C ILE A 188 8.06 16.75 -12.18
N ARG A 189 8.66 15.64 -11.72
CA ARG A 189 9.95 15.16 -12.23
C ARG A 189 9.91 14.81 -13.72
N ILE A 190 8.85 14.13 -14.16
CA ILE A 190 8.65 13.80 -15.59
C ILE A 190 8.50 15.08 -16.41
N ASP A 191 7.76 16.07 -15.92
CA ASP A 191 7.58 17.33 -16.63
C ASP A 191 8.88 18.14 -16.67
N LEU A 192 9.67 18.14 -15.59
CA LEU A 192 11.00 18.76 -15.55
C LEU A 192 11.92 18.15 -16.62
N GLU A 193 11.99 16.83 -16.74
CA GLU A 193 12.78 16.14 -17.79
C GLU A 193 12.33 16.54 -19.21
N LYS A 194 11.03 16.76 -19.44
CA LYS A 194 10.53 17.27 -20.73
C LYS A 194 11.03 18.69 -21.00
N TYR A 195 10.96 19.59 -20.01
CA TYR A 195 11.43 20.97 -20.16
C TYR A 195 12.94 21.04 -20.36
N GLU A 196 13.71 20.25 -19.63
CA GLU A 196 15.16 20.12 -19.81
C GLU A 196 15.52 19.72 -21.24
N ASN A 197 14.84 18.72 -21.80
CA ASN A 197 15.04 18.29 -23.18
C ASN A 197 14.72 19.40 -24.19
N VAL A 198 13.65 20.17 -23.96
CA VAL A 198 13.31 21.33 -24.80
C VAL A 198 14.41 22.39 -24.73
N ILE A 199 14.87 22.74 -23.53
CA ILE A 199 15.94 23.72 -23.30
C ILE A 199 17.24 23.25 -23.98
N ASP A 200 17.60 21.98 -23.84
CA ASP A 200 18.79 21.40 -24.47
C ASP A 200 18.74 21.51 -25.99
N LYS A 201 17.59 21.25 -26.61
CA LYS A 201 17.43 21.40 -28.07
C LYS A 201 17.60 22.85 -28.51
N PHE A 202 16.97 23.80 -27.83
CA PHE A 202 17.12 25.22 -28.16
C PHE A 202 18.55 25.72 -27.95
N TYR A 203 19.19 25.27 -26.87
CA TYR A 203 20.58 25.58 -26.59
C TYR A 203 21.53 24.98 -27.64
N HIS A 204 21.27 23.76 -28.09
CA HIS A 204 22.04 23.14 -29.15
C HIS A 204 21.91 23.88 -30.48
N ILE A 205 20.68 24.27 -30.88
CA ILE A 205 20.44 25.09 -32.08
C ILE A 205 21.23 26.40 -31.99
N ARG A 206 21.19 27.07 -30.84
CA ARG A 206 21.96 28.29 -30.56
C ARG A 206 23.46 28.06 -30.74
N GLN A 207 24.00 26.98 -30.17
CA GLN A 207 25.43 26.65 -30.27
C GLN A 207 25.87 26.34 -31.70
N CYS A 208 25.02 25.67 -32.49
CA CYS A 208 25.29 25.41 -33.91
C CYS A 208 25.50 26.72 -34.69
N SER A 209 24.74 27.77 -34.40
CA SER A 209 24.91 29.10 -35.02
C SER A 209 26.18 29.83 -34.56
N LEU A 210 26.66 29.56 -33.35
CA LEU A 210 27.84 30.21 -32.76
C LEU A 210 29.13 29.42 -32.97
N SER A 211 29.07 28.20 -33.53
CA SER A 211 30.20 27.28 -33.70
C SER A 211 30.99 26.96 -32.41
N SER A 212 30.37 27.18 -31.25
CA SER A 212 30.96 26.96 -29.92
C SER A 212 30.13 25.94 -29.15
N PHE A 213 30.73 24.80 -28.82
CA PHE A 213 30.11 23.76 -28.02
C PHE A 213 30.74 23.74 -26.62
N THR A 214 30.05 24.35 -25.66
CA THR A 214 30.37 24.25 -24.24
C THR A 214 29.27 23.49 -23.52
N ASP A 215 29.66 22.47 -22.76
CA ASP A 215 28.75 21.81 -21.85
C ASP A 215 28.43 22.78 -20.70
N ALA A 216 27.15 23.05 -20.51
CA ALA A 216 26.65 24.07 -19.59
C ALA A 216 25.52 23.48 -18.74
N SER A 217 25.43 23.94 -17.49
CA SER A 217 24.32 23.58 -16.60
C SER A 217 22.98 24.08 -17.13
N LEU A 218 21.87 23.51 -16.66
CA LEU A 218 20.52 23.92 -17.07
C LEU A 218 20.27 25.41 -16.84
N GLU A 219 20.73 25.93 -15.70
CA GLU A 219 20.57 27.35 -15.35
C GLU A 219 21.33 28.25 -16.34
N GLU A 220 22.59 27.93 -16.64
CA GLU A 220 23.40 28.66 -17.62
C GLU A 220 22.79 28.58 -19.03
N LYS A 221 22.21 27.44 -19.41
CA LYS A 221 21.48 27.26 -20.68
C LYS A 221 20.26 28.20 -20.72
N CYS A 222 19.46 28.22 -19.66
CA CYS A 222 18.30 29.10 -19.54
C CYS A 222 18.71 30.58 -19.61
N GLU A 223 19.70 30.99 -18.83
CA GLU A 223 20.21 32.35 -18.82
C GLU A 223 20.70 32.77 -20.21
N CYS A 224 21.47 31.91 -20.87
CA CYS A 224 21.92 32.11 -22.24
C CYS A 224 20.77 32.30 -23.24
N LEU A 225 19.72 31.47 -23.15
CA LEU A 225 18.58 31.53 -24.07
C LEU A 225 17.74 32.78 -23.85
N MET A 226 17.56 33.20 -22.60
CA MET A 226 16.79 34.39 -22.22
C MET A 226 17.47 35.70 -22.65
N HIS A 227 18.80 35.73 -22.71
CA HIS A 227 19.58 36.92 -23.09
C HIS A 227 19.91 37.01 -24.59
N ASN A 228 19.40 36.08 -25.41
CA ASN A 228 19.59 36.16 -26.85
C ASN A 228 18.81 37.34 -27.45
N SER A 229 19.45 38.09 -28.35
CA SER A 229 18.77 39.13 -29.13
C SER A 229 17.70 38.52 -30.04
N ASP A 230 16.60 39.23 -30.28
CA ASP A 230 15.54 38.80 -31.22
C ASP A 230 16.07 38.41 -32.60
N GLU A 231 17.16 39.03 -33.05
CA GLU A 231 17.82 38.73 -34.33
C GLU A 231 18.39 37.30 -34.39
N MET A 232 18.78 36.72 -33.26
CA MET A 232 19.26 35.33 -33.18
C MET A 232 18.14 34.31 -33.43
N TRP A 233 16.92 34.68 -33.07
CA TRP A 233 15.72 33.86 -33.24
C TRP A 233 14.96 34.18 -34.53
N ARG A 234 15.44 35.15 -35.31
CA ARG A 234 14.92 35.40 -36.65
C ARG A 234 15.52 34.36 -37.59
N PHE A 235 14.64 33.55 -38.17
CA PHE A 235 15.01 32.75 -39.33
C PHE A 235 15.43 33.70 -40.44
N GLN A 236 16.69 33.61 -40.90
CA GLN A 236 17.22 34.47 -41.94
C GLN A 236 16.38 34.31 -43.22
N ASN A 237 15.68 35.38 -43.58
CA ASN A 237 15.00 35.73 -44.83
C ASN A 237 14.14 34.67 -45.54
N ASP A 238 12.89 35.06 -45.80
CA ASP A 238 11.84 34.36 -46.58
C ASP A 238 12.24 33.99 -48.04
N GLU A 239 13.47 34.25 -48.48
CA GLU A 239 13.93 33.99 -49.85
C GLU A 239 14.66 32.65 -50.04
N ASP A 240 15.38 32.12 -49.03
CA ASP A 240 16.23 30.92 -49.25
C ASP A 240 15.99 29.73 -48.31
N THR A 241 15.16 29.84 -47.27
CA THR A 241 14.83 28.69 -46.40
C THR A 241 13.33 28.39 -46.48
N SER A 242 12.89 27.94 -47.64
CA SER A 242 11.51 27.49 -47.84
C SER A 242 11.14 26.48 -46.75
N THR A 243 9.96 26.65 -46.14
CA THR A 243 9.25 25.69 -45.26
C THR A 243 9.37 24.22 -45.74
N SER A 244 9.59 24.03 -47.04
CA SER A 244 9.96 22.76 -47.66
C SER A 244 11.17 22.06 -47.04
N ASN A 245 12.27 22.73 -46.69
CA ASN A 245 13.45 22.08 -46.11
C ASN A 245 13.16 21.55 -44.69
N TYR A 246 12.41 22.30 -43.89
CA TYR A 246 11.96 21.85 -42.56
C TYR A 246 10.98 20.67 -42.65
N ILE A 247 10.04 20.71 -43.62
CA ILE A 247 9.13 19.59 -43.88
C ILE A 247 9.88 18.34 -44.33
N ILE A 248 10.89 18.49 -45.21
CA ILE A 248 11.73 17.37 -45.67
C ILE A 248 12.54 16.78 -44.51
N GLN A 249 13.15 17.62 -43.67
CA GLN A 249 13.93 17.14 -42.53
C GLN A 249 13.06 16.41 -41.51
N ASN A 250 11.88 16.95 -41.18
CA ASN A 250 10.95 16.30 -40.24
C ASN A 250 10.37 14.99 -40.80
N SER A 251 10.15 14.92 -42.13
CA SER A 251 9.75 13.69 -42.82
C SER A 251 10.86 12.63 -42.77
N LEU A 252 12.11 13.04 -42.95
CA LEU A 252 13.27 12.13 -42.90
C LEU A 252 13.51 11.61 -41.47
N GLU A 253 13.36 12.46 -40.46
CA GLU A 253 13.46 12.06 -39.05
C GLU A 253 12.39 11.05 -38.67
N ALA A 254 11.14 11.23 -39.12
CA ALA A 254 10.07 10.25 -38.90
C ALA A 254 10.37 8.89 -39.56
N GLU A 255 10.97 8.90 -40.76
CA GLU A 255 11.37 7.66 -41.44
C GLU A 255 12.52 6.96 -40.71
N ILE A 256 13.52 7.69 -40.20
CA ILE A 256 14.60 7.14 -39.39
C ILE A 256 14.07 6.49 -38.11
N VAL A 257 13.11 7.13 -37.43
CA VAL A 257 12.48 6.56 -36.22
C VAL A 257 11.76 5.25 -36.56
N ASN A 258 10.95 5.24 -37.62
CA ASN A 258 10.26 4.03 -38.08
C ASN A 258 11.23 2.89 -38.45
N LEU A 259 12.35 3.22 -39.13
CA LEU A 259 13.38 2.23 -39.47
C LEU A 259 14.05 1.66 -38.21
N ARG A 260 14.35 2.51 -37.21
CA ARG A 260 14.91 2.06 -35.93
C ARG A 260 13.96 1.12 -35.19
N GLU A 261 12.67 1.45 -35.11
CA GLU A 261 11.66 0.56 -34.54
C GLU A 261 11.56 -0.76 -35.31
N GLY A 262 11.63 -0.70 -36.65
CA GLY A 262 11.68 -1.88 -37.51
C GLY A 262 12.88 -2.79 -37.21
N VAL A 263 14.07 -2.21 -37.05
CA VAL A 263 15.29 -2.96 -36.70
C VAL A 263 15.17 -3.63 -35.33
N VAL A 264 14.68 -2.92 -34.32
CA VAL A 264 14.46 -3.48 -32.97
C VAL A 264 13.48 -4.65 -33.02
N ASN A 265 12.37 -4.49 -33.76
CA ASN A 265 11.39 -5.56 -33.93
C ASN A 265 11.99 -6.80 -34.63
N LEU A 266 12.78 -6.59 -35.69
CA LEU A 266 13.47 -7.69 -36.39
C LEU A 266 14.49 -8.38 -35.48
N GLN A 267 15.24 -7.63 -34.69
CA GLN A 267 16.20 -8.19 -33.73
C GLN A 267 15.50 -9.05 -32.67
N ASN A 268 14.36 -8.58 -32.15
CA ASN A 268 13.54 -9.35 -31.21
C ASN A 268 13.02 -10.65 -31.83
N LYS A 269 12.49 -10.58 -33.06
CA LYS A 269 12.04 -11.78 -33.80
C LYS A 269 13.18 -12.78 -34.00
N LEU A 270 14.37 -12.28 -34.34
CA LEU A 270 15.55 -13.12 -34.54
C LEU A 270 15.98 -13.82 -33.25
N GLN A 271 15.96 -13.13 -32.10
CA GLN A 271 16.23 -13.76 -30.81
C GLN A 271 15.25 -14.90 -30.49
N VAL A 272 13.96 -14.70 -30.74
CA VAL A 272 12.94 -15.74 -30.50
C VAL A 272 13.20 -16.97 -31.39
N ILE A 273 13.54 -16.75 -32.67
CA ILE A 273 13.87 -17.85 -33.60
C ILE A 273 15.10 -18.62 -33.12
N LEU A 274 16.14 -17.93 -32.66
CA LEU A 274 17.35 -18.58 -32.12
C LEU A 274 17.04 -19.39 -30.85
N ALA A 275 16.22 -18.84 -29.95
CA ALA A 275 15.78 -19.56 -28.76
C ALA A 275 14.98 -20.83 -29.13
N ALA A 276 14.05 -20.72 -30.07
CA ALA A 276 13.28 -21.86 -30.56
C ALA A 276 14.17 -22.93 -31.21
N LYS A 277 15.19 -22.52 -31.98
CA LYS A 277 16.18 -23.44 -32.56
C LYS A 277 16.95 -24.20 -31.48
N ASN A 278 17.45 -23.51 -30.46
CA ASN A 278 18.16 -24.13 -29.34
C ASN A 278 17.27 -25.14 -28.59
N ILE A 279 16.02 -24.77 -28.29
CA ILE A 279 15.05 -25.68 -27.67
C ILE A 279 14.85 -26.93 -28.52
N LYS A 280 14.70 -26.79 -29.85
CA LYS A 280 14.57 -27.91 -30.77
C LYS A 280 15.79 -28.84 -30.75
N GLU A 281 17.00 -28.30 -30.75
CA GLU A 281 18.24 -29.09 -30.66
C GLU A 281 18.32 -29.88 -29.35
N ARG A 282 17.93 -29.27 -28.23
CA ARG A 282 17.88 -29.94 -26.92
C ARG A 282 16.84 -31.07 -26.87
N ILE A 283 15.68 -30.88 -27.50
CA ILE A 283 14.66 -31.94 -27.62
C ILE A 283 15.21 -33.11 -28.42
N LEU A 284 15.88 -32.85 -29.55
CA LEU A 284 16.48 -33.91 -30.37
C LEU A 284 17.55 -34.69 -29.60
N ALA A 285 18.42 -34.00 -28.85
CA ALA A 285 19.42 -34.65 -27.99
C ALA A 285 18.76 -35.52 -26.90
N LEU A 286 17.70 -35.03 -26.27
CA LEU A 286 16.95 -35.78 -25.26
C LEU A 286 16.29 -37.03 -25.86
N GLN A 287 15.67 -36.90 -27.03
CA GLN A 287 15.08 -38.03 -27.75
C GLN A 287 16.12 -39.09 -28.11
N HIS A 288 17.31 -38.67 -28.55
CA HIS A 288 18.41 -39.57 -28.83
C HIS A 288 18.84 -40.35 -27.57
N ASN A 289 19.06 -39.63 -26.46
CA ASN A 289 19.44 -40.26 -25.19
C ASN A 289 18.36 -41.24 -24.71
N HIS A 290 17.08 -40.86 -24.79
CA HIS A 290 15.98 -41.73 -24.43
C HIS A 290 15.94 -43.00 -25.28
N SER A 291 16.18 -42.89 -26.59
CA SER A 291 16.29 -44.05 -27.49
C SER A 291 17.44 -44.97 -27.09
N GLN A 292 18.60 -44.40 -26.75
CA GLN A 292 19.76 -45.17 -26.27
C GLN A 292 19.46 -45.90 -24.96
N TYR A 293 18.86 -45.23 -23.98
CA TYR A 293 18.48 -45.86 -22.72
C TYR A 293 17.48 -47.01 -22.93
N LYS A 294 16.51 -46.83 -23.85
CA LYS A 294 15.55 -47.89 -24.18
C LYS A 294 16.25 -49.13 -24.74
N ILE A 295 17.23 -48.96 -25.63
CA ILE A 295 18.03 -50.06 -26.17
C ILE A 295 18.79 -50.74 -25.03
N ASN A 296 19.57 -49.98 -24.25
CA ASN A 296 20.36 -50.53 -23.15
C ASN A 296 19.52 -51.33 -22.13
N ILE A 297 18.35 -50.81 -21.75
CA ILE A 297 17.43 -51.51 -20.84
C ILE A 297 16.92 -52.81 -21.47
N THR A 298 16.57 -52.78 -22.76
CA THR A 298 16.10 -53.97 -23.47
C THR A 298 17.19 -55.03 -23.54
N ASP A 299 18.43 -54.63 -23.79
CA ASP A 299 19.58 -55.53 -23.85
C ASP A 299 19.86 -56.17 -22.47
N LEU A 300 19.90 -55.36 -21.41
CA LEU A 300 20.06 -55.83 -20.02
C LEU A 300 18.96 -56.82 -19.61
N LEU A 301 17.70 -56.54 -19.97
CA LEU A 301 16.59 -57.45 -19.68
C LEU A 301 16.71 -58.76 -20.49
N GLY A 302 17.17 -58.68 -21.73
CA GLY A 302 17.41 -59.85 -22.58
C GLY A 302 18.53 -60.74 -22.07
N GLU A 303 19.63 -60.13 -21.61
CA GLU A 303 20.75 -60.82 -20.97
C GLU A 303 20.30 -61.52 -19.67
N GLY A 304 19.66 -60.79 -18.75
CA GLY A 304 19.17 -61.36 -17.50
C GLY A 304 18.13 -62.47 -17.69
N TYR A 305 17.26 -62.35 -18.71
CA TYR A 305 16.32 -63.43 -19.07
C TYR A 305 17.05 -64.67 -19.56
N SER A 306 18.10 -64.50 -20.37
CA SER A 306 18.91 -65.60 -20.91
C SER A 306 19.68 -66.33 -19.80
N GLU A 307 20.24 -65.59 -18.83
CA GLU A 307 20.90 -66.15 -17.65
C GLU A 307 19.92 -66.97 -16.79
N LEU A 308 18.75 -66.40 -16.46
CA LEU A 308 17.71 -67.08 -15.69
C LEU A 308 17.22 -68.35 -16.39
N LYS A 309 17.05 -68.29 -17.72
CA LYS A 309 16.66 -69.45 -18.52
C LYS A 309 17.73 -70.55 -18.47
N SER A 310 19.00 -70.19 -18.66
CA SER A 310 20.10 -71.16 -18.56
C SER A 310 20.18 -71.81 -17.17
N LEU A 311 19.97 -71.04 -16.11
CA LEU A 311 19.93 -71.57 -14.74
C LEU A 311 18.75 -72.52 -14.54
N ASN A 312 17.56 -72.15 -15.02
CA ASN A 312 16.37 -72.98 -14.96
C ASN A 312 16.56 -74.31 -15.71
N ASP A 313 17.12 -74.27 -16.91
CA ASP A 313 17.41 -75.48 -17.71
C ASP A 313 18.42 -76.39 -16.99
N ALA A 314 19.44 -75.81 -16.35
CA ALA A 314 20.41 -76.57 -15.55
C ALA A 314 19.77 -77.23 -14.31
N VAL A 315 18.86 -76.53 -13.62
CA VAL A 315 18.12 -77.07 -12.47
C VAL A 315 17.17 -78.20 -12.90
N LEU A 316 16.44 -78.03 -14.00
CA LEU A 316 15.58 -79.08 -14.57
C LEU A 316 16.39 -80.34 -14.92
N GLU A 317 17.54 -80.19 -15.56
CA GLU A 317 18.40 -81.34 -15.89
C GLU A 317 18.94 -82.03 -14.63
N LYS A 318 19.27 -81.28 -13.58
CA LYS A 318 19.68 -81.85 -12.28
C LYS A 318 18.55 -82.62 -11.59
N MET A 319 17.32 -82.11 -11.64
CA MET A 319 16.15 -82.84 -11.10
C MET A 319 15.93 -84.15 -11.87
N ARG A 320 16.03 -84.14 -13.20
CA ARG A 320 15.94 -85.35 -14.02
C ARG A 320 17.02 -86.38 -13.70
N GLN A 321 18.25 -85.94 -13.42
CA GLN A 321 19.35 -86.80 -12.97
C GLN A 321 19.07 -87.45 -11.61
N LEU A 322 18.40 -86.74 -10.69
CA LEU A 322 18.01 -87.30 -9.40
C LEU A 322 16.90 -88.35 -9.57
N GLU A 323 15.84 -88.05 -10.33
CA GLU A 323 14.75 -88.99 -10.58
C GLU A 323 15.24 -90.32 -11.16
N THR A 324 16.20 -90.27 -12.08
CA THR A 324 16.81 -91.47 -12.70
C THR A 324 17.75 -92.24 -11.77
N MET A 325 18.24 -91.65 -10.68
CA MET A 325 19.10 -92.34 -9.70
C MET A 325 18.30 -93.13 -8.65
N TYR A 326 17.04 -92.76 -8.42
CA TYR A 326 16.17 -93.37 -7.40
C TYR A 326 15.14 -94.37 -7.96
N LEU A 327 15.15 -94.63 -9.26
CA LEU A 327 14.34 -95.64 -9.97
C LEU A 327 15.18 -96.86 -10.34
#